data_AF-A0ABD5NI00-F1
#
_entry.id   AF-A0ABD5NI00-F1
#
_cell.length_a   1.000
_cell.length_b   1.000
_cell.length_c   1.000
_cell.angle_alpha   90.00
_cell.angle_beta   90.00
_cell.angle_gamma   90.00
#
_symmetry.space_group_name_H-M   'P 1'
#
loop_
_entity.id
_entity.type
_entity.pdbx_description
1 polymer ?
#
loop_
_entity_poly.entity_id
_entity_poly.type
_entity_poly.pdbx_seq_one_letter_code
_entity_poly.pdbx_strand_id
1 'polypeptide(L)'
;MEGEQRDALVADVRETAGDALRCVAEYDQTGYDVFYERDGLETRLERLAEDIHADLVLQEVGREHLEDLFDAGSLRCSMYRFDDLTAFHFLASDYTGLFVSVDSDADVPLCSFADACRGYL
;
A
#
# COMPACT_ATOMS: atom_id res chain seq x y z
N MET A 1 10.04 8.14 3.48
CA MET A 1 11.37 7.71 3.05
C MET A 1 12.07 8.83 2.28
N GLU A 2 13.39 8.71 2.01
CA GLU A 2 14.13 9.63 1.13
C GLU A 2 13.85 9.34 -0.35
N GLY A 3 14.08 10.30 -1.25
CA GLY A 3 13.71 10.19 -2.68
C GLY A 3 14.34 8.99 -3.41
N GLU A 4 15.62 8.69 -3.15
CA GLU A 4 16.30 7.56 -3.79
C GLU A 4 15.75 6.19 -3.32
N GLN A 5 15.30 6.09 -2.06
CA GLN A 5 14.63 4.89 -1.55
C GLN A 5 13.24 4.70 -2.17
N ARG A 6 12.51 5.81 -2.39
CA ARG A 6 11.22 5.78 -3.06
C ARG A 6 11.34 5.29 -4.50
N ASP A 7 12.34 5.77 -5.22
CA ASP A 7 12.61 5.33 -6.59
C ASP A 7 12.98 3.84 -6.65
N ALA A 8 13.81 3.37 -5.71
CA ALA A 8 14.18 1.95 -5.60
C ALA A 8 12.98 1.05 -5.28
N LEU A 9 12.15 1.43 -4.32
CA LEU A 9 10.90 0.74 -3.99
C LEU A 9 9.98 0.62 -5.22
N VAL A 10 9.78 1.72 -5.96
CA VAL A 10 8.94 1.71 -7.16
C VAL A 10 9.53 0.77 -8.21
N ALA A 11 10.85 0.74 -8.38
CA ALA A 11 11.50 -0.16 -9.31
C ALA A 11 11.26 -1.64 -8.96
N ASP A 12 11.44 -2.02 -7.69
CA ASP A 12 11.25 -3.40 -7.22
C ASP A 12 9.78 -3.84 -7.31
N VAL A 13 8.85 -2.96 -6.93
CA VAL A 13 7.41 -3.23 -7.03
C VAL A 13 7.00 -3.36 -8.49
N ARG A 14 7.56 -2.54 -9.39
CA ARG A 14 7.34 -2.65 -10.85
C ARG A 14 7.93 -3.92 -11.44
N GLU A 15 9.04 -4.46 -10.94
CA GLU A 15 9.56 -5.75 -11.41
C GLU A 15 8.53 -6.87 -11.20
N THR A 16 7.71 -6.74 -10.16
CA THR A 16 6.72 -7.75 -9.78
C THR A 16 5.34 -7.51 -10.38
N ALA A 17 4.89 -6.24 -10.44
CA ALA A 17 3.56 -5.87 -10.95
C ALA A 17 3.53 -5.39 -12.41
N GLY A 18 4.68 -5.05 -12.98
CA GLY A 18 4.80 -4.49 -14.33
C GLY A 18 3.95 -3.24 -14.51
N ASP A 19 3.32 -3.13 -15.68
CA ASP A 19 2.49 -2.00 -16.08
C ASP A 19 1.17 -1.91 -15.29
N ALA A 20 0.83 -2.95 -14.53
CA ALA A 20 -0.38 -2.95 -13.70
C ALA A 20 -0.26 -2.07 -12.45
N LEU A 21 0.97 -1.64 -12.07
CA LEU A 21 1.17 -0.76 -10.93
C LEU A 21 0.55 0.62 -11.16
N ARG A 22 -0.41 0.98 -10.31
CA ARG A 22 -1.20 2.22 -10.45
C ARG A 22 -0.70 3.33 -9.54
N CYS A 23 -0.43 3.03 -8.28
CA CYS A 23 -0.07 4.04 -7.28
C CYS A 23 0.77 3.40 -6.17
N VAL A 24 1.75 4.17 -5.68
CA VAL A 24 2.48 3.90 -4.43
C VAL A 24 2.45 5.18 -3.60
N ALA A 25 2.04 5.05 -2.34
CA ALA A 25 2.00 6.15 -1.40
C ALA A 25 2.49 5.71 -0.03
N GLU A 26 3.19 6.60 0.66
CA GLU A 26 3.47 6.48 2.08
C GLU A 26 2.34 7.16 2.83
N TYR A 27 2.03 6.66 4.01
CA TYR A 27 1.17 7.38 4.94
C TYR A 27 1.76 7.35 6.34
N ASP A 28 1.45 8.38 7.11
CA ASP A 28 1.73 8.47 8.53
C ASP A 28 0.48 8.96 9.28
N GLN A 29 0.59 9.46 10.53
CA GLN A 29 -0.58 9.99 11.26
C GLN A 29 -1.15 11.28 10.69
N THR A 30 -0.38 11.98 9.86
CA THR A 30 -0.61 13.36 9.45
C THR A 30 -0.90 13.51 7.96
N GLY A 31 -0.57 12.52 7.15
CA GLY A 31 -0.85 12.60 5.74
C GLY A 31 -0.61 11.33 4.94
N TYR A 32 -0.82 11.50 3.64
CA TYR A 32 -0.74 10.48 2.60
C TYR A 32 0.01 11.08 1.41
N ASP A 33 1.24 10.63 1.20
CA ASP A 33 2.18 11.17 0.22
C ASP A 33 2.33 10.20 -0.95
N VAL A 34 1.69 10.54 -2.07
CA VAL A 34 1.80 9.80 -3.33
C VAL A 34 3.09 10.21 -4.03
N PHE A 35 4.02 9.27 -4.20
CA PHE A 35 5.29 9.51 -4.89
C PHE A 35 5.44 8.71 -6.18
N TYR A 36 4.52 7.78 -6.44
CA TYR A 36 4.37 7.16 -7.75
C TYR A 36 2.91 7.06 -8.12
N GLU A 37 2.63 7.43 -9.36
CA GLU A 37 1.32 7.29 -9.97
C GLU A 37 1.49 7.01 -11.46
N ARG A 38 0.63 6.13 -11.99
CA ARG A 38 0.55 5.88 -13.43
C ARG A 38 -0.22 7.02 -14.10
N ASP A 39 0.32 7.53 -15.22
CA ASP A 39 -0.26 8.61 -16.01
C ASP A 39 -1.79 8.49 -16.16
N GLY A 40 -2.51 9.60 -15.91
CA GLY A 40 -3.96 9.70 -16.09
C GLY A 40 -4.80 9.32 -14.86
N LEU A 41 -4.18 9.13 -13.70
CA LEU A 41 -4.87 8.89 -12.43
C LEU A 41 -4.88 10.10 -11.48
N GLU A 42 -4.09 11.15 -11.78
CA GLU A 42 -3.65 12.17 -10.80
C GLU A 42 -4.80 12.87 -10.08
N THR A 43 -5.84 13.25 -10.82
CA THR A 43 -6.98 14.00 -10.26
C THR A 43 -7.86 13.15 -9.32
N ARG A 44 -7.83 11.82 -9.43
CA ARG A 44 -8.67 10.94 -8.58
C ARG A 44 -8.03 10.72 -7.22
N LEU A 45 -6.72 10.53 -7.18
CA LEU A 45 -5.98 10.24 -5.95
C LEU A 45 -5.85 11.46 -5.04
N GLU A 46 -5.56 12.64 -5.58
CA GLU A 46 -5.53 13.89 -4.81
C GLU A 46 -6.84 14.14 -4.03
N ARG A 47 -7.98 13.79 -4.62
CA ARG A 47 -9.30 13.98 -4.02
C ARG A 47 -9.65 12.93 -2.96
N LEU A 48 -9.04 11.74 -3.02
CA LEU A 48 -9.36 10.61 -2.14
C LEU A 48 -8.31 10.39 -1.06
N ALA A 49 -7.13 11.02 -1.16
CA ALA A 49 -6.00 10.83 -0.25
C ALA A 49 -6.38 11.03 1.23
N GLU A 50 -7.11 12.11 1.56
CA GLU A 50 -7.54 12.37 2.94
C GLU A 50 -8.52 11.31 3.47
N ASP A 51 -9.49 10.89 2.65
CA ASP A 51 -10.47 9.87 3.05
C ASP A 51 -9.82 8.49 3.18
N ILE A 52 -8.90 8.14 2.28
CA ILE A 52 -8.12 6.90 2.32
C ILE A 52 -7.23 6.89 3.57
N HIS A 53 -6.55 8.01 3.86
CA HIS A 53 -5.74 8.19 5.06
C HIS A 53 -6.54 7.97 6.34
N ALA A 54 -7.71 8.60 6.45
CA ALA A 54 -8.58 8.44 7.61
C ALA A 54 -9.02 6.99 7.83
N ASP A 55 -9.33 6.26 6.76
CA ASP A 55 -9.70 4.83 6.85
C ASP A 55 -8.49 3.96 7.25
N LEU A 56 -7.30 4.23 6.68
CA LEU A 56 -6.07 3.51 7.02
C LEU A 56 -5.74 3.59 8.50
N VAL A 57 -5.83 4.78 9.09
CA VAL A 57 -5.61 4.99 10.54
C VAL A 57 -6.62 4.19 11.38
N LEU A 58 -7.87 4.07 10.93
CA LEU A 58 -8.88 3.25 11.62
C LEU A 58 -8.57 1.76 11.52
N GLN A 59 -8.04 1.30 10.38
CA GLN A 59 -7.67 -0.11 10.18
C GLN A 59 -6.55 -0.56 11.13
N GLU A 60 -5.64 0.33 11.52
CA GLU A 60 -4.56 0.01 12.46
C GLU A 60 -5.07 -0.32 13.86
N VAL A 61 -6.16 0.31 14.31
CA VAL A 61 -6.83 -0.03 15.58
C VAL A 61 -7.38 -1.46 15.53
N GLY A 62 -7.79 -1.94 14.36
CA GLY A 62 -8.25 -3.30 14.15
C GLY A 62 -7.12 -4.35 14.15
N ARG A 63 -5.85 -3.94 13.98
CA ARG A 63 -4.73 -4.87 13.82
C ARG A 63 -4.50 -5.74 15.04
N GLU A 64 -4.34 -5.15 16.22
CA GLU A 64 -4.05 -5.90 17.45
C GLU A 64 -5.17 -6.92 17.72
N HIS A 65 -6.41 -6.53 17.47
CA HIS A 65 -7.55 -7.43 17.57
C HIS A 65 -7.47 -8.61 16.59
N LEU A 66 -7.07 -8.39 15.34
CA LEU A 66 -6.94 -9.44 14.33
C LEU A 66 -5.77 -10.39 14.66
N GLU A 67 -4.63 -9.85 15.11
CA GLU A 67 -3.47 -10.66 15.51
C GLU A 67 -3.83 -11.58 16.69
N ASP A 68 -4.51 -11.05 17.71
CA ASP A 68 -4.99 -11.82 18.85
C ASP A 68 -6.06 -12.85 18.45
N LEU A 69 -6.98 -12.48 17.56
CA LEU A 69 -8.08 -13.34 17.14
C LEU A 69 -7.60 -14.55 16.32
N PHE A 70 -6.67 -14.32 15.38
CA PHE A 70 -6.17 -15.37 14.51
C PHE A 70 -5.02 -16.19 15.13
N ASP A 71 -4.32 -15.67 16.15
CA ASP A 71 -3.17 -16.31 16.79
C ASP A 71 -2.14 -16.82 15.76
N ALA A 72 -1.93 -16.04 14.70
CA ALA A 72 -1.12 -16.40 13.53
C ALA A 72 0.17 -15.55 13.42
N GLY A 73 0.51 -14.83 14.49
CA GLY A 73 1.59 -13.85 14.51
C GLY A 73 1.17 -12.50 13.91
N SER A 74 2.16 -11.67 13.57
CA SER A 74 1.91 -10.29 13.14
C SER A 74 1.26 -10.20 11.76
N LEU A 75 0.25 -9.34 11.65
CA LEU A 75 -0.41 -9.02 10.39
C LEU A 75 0.58 -8.27 9.49
N ARG A 76 0.86 -8.83 8.32
CA ARG A 76 1.85 -8.27 7.37
C ARG A 76 1.24 -7.25 6.41
N CYS A 77 0.00 -7.47 5.99
CA CYS A 77 -0.71 -6.60 5.06
C CYS A 77 -2.19 -6.97 4.99
N SER A 78 -3.00 -6.03 4.49
CA SER A 78 -4.38 -6.26 4.06
C SER A 78 -4.48 -6.10 2.54
N MET A 79 -5.35 -6.89 1.90
CA MET A 79 -5.65 -6.78 0.47
C MET A 79 -7.15 -6.56 0.26
N TYR A 80 -7.50 -5.55 -0.53
CA TYR A 80 -8.86 -5.20 -0.90
C TYR A 80 -8.97 -5.16 -2.42
N ARG A 81 -9.78 -6.05 -2.99
CA ARG A 81 -10.04 -6.07 -4.43
C ARG A 81 -11.39 -5.41 -4.74
N PHE A 82 -11.35 -4.45 -5.64
CA PHE A 82 -12.51 -3.74 -6.21
C PHE A 82 -12.60 -4.03 -7.71
N ASP A 83 -13.65 -3.54 -8.37
CA ASP A 83 -13.80 -3.72 -9.82
C ASP A 83 -12.67 -3.04 -10.61
N ASP A 84 -12.18 -1.88 -10.13
CA ASP A 84 -11.18 -1.07 -10.84
C ASP A 84 -9.73 -1.35 -10.41
N LEU A 85 -9.49 -1.77 -9.16
CA LEU A 85 -8.16 -1.93 -8.60
C LEU A 85 -8.10 -2.99 -7.49
N THR A 86 -6.91 -3.52 -7.25
CA THR A 86 -6.56 -4.21 -6.01
C THR A 86 -5.65 -3.30 -5.18
N ALA A 87 -6.05 -2.98 -3.96
CA ALA A 87 -5.30 -2.20 -3.00
C ALA A 87 -4.63 -3.11 -1.98
N PHE A 88 -3.40 -2.76 -1.62
CA PHE A 88 -2.59 -3.40 -0.60
C PHE A 88 -2.17 -2.36 0.43
N HIS A 89 -2.45 -2.67 1.69
CA HIS A 89 -2.05 -1.84 2.81
C HIS A 89 -0.99 -2.59 3.60
N PHE A 90 0.21 -2.01 3.67
CA PHE A 90 1.34 -2.54 4.42
C PHE A 90 1.56 -1.66 5.63
N LEU A 91 1.48 -2.27 6.81
CA LEU A 91 1.61 -1.57 8.08
C LEU A 91 3.06 -1.65 8.56
N ALA A 92 3.59 -0.53 9.01
CA ALA A 92 4.81 -0.42 9.79
C ALA A 92 4.45 0.04 11.22
N SER A 93 5.46 0.27 12.07
CA SER A 93 5.25 0.82 13.41
C SER A 93 4.84 2.30 13.37
N ASP A 94 4.29 2.80 14.48
CA ASP A 94 4.03 4.23 14.70
C ASP A 94 3.02 4.89 13.73
N TYR A 95 2.04 4.11 13.28
CA TYR A 95 1.00 4.55 12.33
C TYR A 95 1.56 4.97 10.97
N THR A 96 2.66 4.34 10.57
CA THR A 96 3.27 4.53 9.24
C THR A 96 3.01 3.31 8.39
N GLY A 97 2.94 3.50 7.08
CA GLY A 97 2.75 2.38 6.17
C GLY A 97 2.87 2.74 4.71
N LEU A 98 2.64 1.74 3.88
CA LEU A 98 2.65 1.83 2.43
C LEU A 98 1.29 1.44 1.89
N PHE A 99 0.72 2.30 1.07
CA PHE A 99 -0.39 1.97 0.19
C PHE A 99 0.16 1.65 -1.20
N VAL A 100 -0.24 0.52 -1.75
CA VAL A 100 0.08 0.14 -3.13
C VAL A 100 -1.19 -0.31 -3.83
N SER A 101 -1.39 0.09 -5.08
CA SER A 101 -2.50 -0.41 -5.88
C SER A 101 -2.08 -0.86 -7.26
N VAL A 102 -2.74 -1.91 -7.74
CA VAL A 102 -2.58 -2.48 -9.08
C VAL A 102 -3.94 -2.58 -9.77
N ASP A 103 -3.95 -2.82 -11.08
CA ASP A 103 -5.19 -3.14 -11.82
C ASP A 103 -5.91 -4.34 -11.18
N SER A 104 -7.25 -4.31 -11.15
CA SER A 104 -8.02 -5.36 -10.46
C SER A 104 -7.79 -6.75 -11.02
N ASP A 105 -7.53 -6.87 -12.32
CA ASP A 105 -7.29 -8.13 -13.03
C ASP A 105 -5.82 -8.55 -13.07
N ALA A 106 -4.93 -7.77 -12.45
CA ALA A 106 -3.51 -8.10 -12.36
C ALA A 106 -3.29 -9.34 -11.50
N ASP A 107 -2.53 -10.31 -12.04
CA ASP A 107 -2.12 -11.52 -11.32
C ASP A 107 -0.69 -11.33 -10.79
N VAL A 108 -0.59 -10.75 -9.59
CA VAL A 108 0.70 -10.53 -8.91
C VAL A 108 1.02 -11.70 -7.98
N PRO A 109 2.28 -12.20 -7.95
CA PRO A 109 2.69 -13.22 -7.01
C PRO A 109 2.67 -12.66 -5.58
N LEU A 110 1.57 -12.86 -4.86
CA LEU A 110 1.22 -12.17 -3.62
C LEU A 110 2.34 -12.12 -2.56
N CYS A 111 3.02 -13.23 -2.30
CA CYS A 111 4.10 -13.25 -1.31
C CYS A 111 5.29 -12.39 -1.75
N SER A 112 5.78 -12.60 -2.97
CA SER A 112 6.92 -11.84 -3.51
C SER A 112 6.59 -10.35 -3.64
N PHE A 113 5.36 -10.03 -4.06
CA PHE A 113 4.88 -8.66 -4.14
C PHE A 113 4.82 -8.00 -2.76
N ALA A 114 4.26 -8.68 -1.76
CA ALA A 114 4.20 -8.19 -0.39
C ALA A 114 5.60 -7.99 0.22
N ASP A 115 6.54 -8.89 -0.07
CA ASP A 115 7.92 -8.79 0.40
C ASP A 115 8.68 -7.64 -0.27
N ALA A 116 8.49 -7.42 -1.58
CA ALA A 116 9.06 -6.28 -2.31
C ALA A 116 8.57 -4.94 -1.72
N CYS A 117 7.27 -4.82 -1.46
CA CYS A 117 6.69 -3.62 -0.86
C CYS A 117 7.22 -3.37 0.56
N ARG A 118 7.39 -4.42 1.37
CA ARG A 118 7.83 -4.31 2.77
C ARG A 118 9.34 -4.16 2.95
N GLY A 119 10.15 -4.42 1.93
CA GLY A 119 11.62 -4.30 2.02
C GLY A 119 12.12 -2.90 2.40
N TYR A 120 11.24 -1.91 2.31
CA TYR A 120 11.52 -0.49 2.46
C TYR A 120 10.78 0.17 3.65
N LEU A 121 10.03 -0.63 4.43
CA LEU A 121 9.37 -0.24 5.69
C LEU A 121 10.21 -0.66 6.89
#